data_AF-A0A0M9ZCU7-F1
#
_entry.id   AF-A0A0M9ZCU7-F1
#
_cell.length_a   1.000
_cell.length_b   1.000
_cell.length_c   1.000
_cell.angle_alpha   90.00
_cell.angle_beta   90.00
_cell.angle_gamma   90.00
#
_symmetry.space_group_name_H-M   'P 1'
#
loop_
_entity.id
_entity.type
_entity.pdbx_description
1 polymer ?
#
loop_
_entity_poly.entity_id
_entity_poly.type
_entity_poly.pdbx_seq_one_letter_code
_entity_poly.pdbx_strand_id
1 'polypeptide(L)'
;MAWLYAEYIADELLRTGRLIPVSTLEFRAGRDTLALTIYLSDAAGELSGIRVVSQLDEWLSLTAYGHPWRDWVHTRFLDLGEAARERGRGEDPDLELARAAWRWLDGTELFATNLDPGRHGHADNPPGLDENARVWTPAWQLGLPLGHLAMHLF
;
A
#
# COMPACT_ATOMS: atom_id res chain seq x y z
N MET A 1 -8.20 -16.11 5.80
CA MET A 1 -8.86 -15.47 4.64
C MET A 1 -8.82 -13.94 4.68
N ALA A 2 -8.57 -13.29 5.82
CA ALA A 2 -8.65 -11.83 5.95
C ALA A 2 -7.66 -11.09 5.05
N TRP A 3 -6.45 -11.64 4.86
CA TRP A 3 -5.47 -11.06 3.94
C TRP A 3 -5.97 -11.04 2.49
N LEU A 4 -6.52 -12.15 2.00
CA LEU A 4 -7.01 -12.24 0.62
C LEU A 4 -8.19 -11.28 0.36
N TYR A 5 -9.03 -11.02 1.38
CA TYR A 5 -10.07 -9.99 1.28
C TYR A 5 -9.48 -8.59 1.21
N ALA A 6 -8.48 -8.27 2.03
CA ALA A 6 -7.79 -6.98 1.98
C ALA A 6 -7.08 -6.77 0.62
N GLU A 7 -6.41 -7.80 0.09
CA GLU A 7 -5.77 -7.76 -1.23
C GLU A 7 -6.80 -7.56 -2.35
N TYR A 8 -7.95 -8.23 -2.28
CA TYR A 8 -9.03 -8.04 -3.23
C TYR A 8 -9.61 -6.62 -3.20
N ILE A 9 -9.90 -6.07 -2.01
CA ILE A 9 -10.40 -4.69 -1.87
C ILE A 9 -9.36 -3.70 -2.41
N ALA A 10 -8.08 -3.91 -2.11
CA ALA A 10 -7.00 -3.06 -2.60
C ALA A 10 -6.87 -3.10 -4.13
N ASP A 11 -6.97 -4.30 -4.74
CA ASP A 11 -6.95 -4.47 -6.19
C ASP A 11 -8.12 -3.73 -6.86
N GLU A 12 -9.33 -3.87 -6.33
CA GLU A 12 -10.52 -3.21 -6.86
C GLU A 12 -10.44 -1.68 -6.73
N LEU A 13 -9.96 -1.14 -5.61
CA LEU A 13 -9.75 0.29 -5.41
C LEU A 13 -8.77 0.87 -6.44
N LEU A 14 -7.62 0.21 -6.64
CA LEU A 14 -6.61 0.67 -7.61
C LEU A 14 -7.06 0.55 -9.06
N ARG A 15 -7.76 -0.54 -9.40
CA ARG A 15 -8.29 -0.75 -10.76
C ARG A 15 -9.37 0.27 -11.10
N THR A 16 -10.18 0.66 -10.12
CA THR A 16 -11.20 1.71 -10.29
C THR A 16 -10.54 3.06 -10.53
N GLY A 17 -9.50 3.39 -9.76
CA GLY A 17 -8.75 4.65 -9.93
C GLY A 17 -7.99 4.78 -11.25
N ARG A 18 -7.73 3.67 -11.97
CA ARG A 18 -7.01 3.61 -13.26
C ARG A 18 -5.70 4.41 -13.29
N LEU A 19 -5.03 4.51 -12.15
CA LEU A 19 -3.84 5.34 -11.99
C LEU A 19 -2.63 4.76 -12.74
N ILE A 20 -2.49 3.43 -12.76
CA ILE A 20 -1.32 2.72 -13.30
C ILE A 20 -1.76 1.37 -13.91
N PRO A 21 -1.09 0.87 -14.97
CA PRO A 21 -1.37 -0.47 -15.51
C PRO A 21 -1.11 -1.60 -14.48
N VAL A 22 -1.97 -2.62 -14.48
CA VAL A 22 -1.97 -3.74 -13.51
C VAL A 22 -0.71 -4.61 -13.56
N SER A 23 0.01 -4.61 -14.68
CA SER A 23 1.23 -5.44 -14.88
C SER A 23 2.51 -4.82 -14.31
N THR A 24 2.42 -3.67 -13.63
CA THR A 24 3.57 -2.88 -13.19
C THR A 24 3.94 -3.16 -11.73
N LEU A 25 5.18 -2.86 -11.34
CA LEU A 25 5.62 -3.01 -9.94
C LEU A 25 5.01 -1.93 -9.05
N GLU A 26 4.72 -0.77 -9.62
CA GLU A 26 4.06 0.36 -9.00
C GLU A 26 2.62 0.02 -8.64
N PHE A 27 1.90 -0.69 -9.53
CA PHE A 27 0.58 -1.23 -9.20
C PHE A 27 0.64 -2.20 -8.02
N ARG A 28 1.60 -3.13 -8.04
CA ARG A 28 1.81 -4.04 -6.91
C ARG A 28 2.15 -3.27 -5.62
N ALA A 29 2.99 -2.25 -5.70
CA ALA A 29 3.36 -1.42 -4.56
C ALA A 29 2.15 -0.71 -3.95
N GLY A 30 1.31 -0.09 -4.78
CA GLY A 30 0.05 0.49 -4.33
C GLY A 30 -0.86 -0.56 -3.69
N ARG A 31 -1.02 -1.72 -4.34
CA ARG A 31 -1.93 -2.78 -3.90
C ARG A 31 -1.50 -3.38 -2.58
N ASP A 32 -0.23 -3.76 -2.44
CA ASP A 32 0.29 -4.39 -1.24
C ASP A 32 0.31 -3.37 -0.06
N THR A 33 0.55 -2.07 -0.33
CA THR A 33 0.47 -0.99 0.68
C THR A 33 -0.96 -0.80 1.19
N LEU A 34 -1.93 -0.77 0.27
CA LEU A 34 -3.34 -0.60 0.61
C LEU A 34 -3.89 -1.85 1.31
N ALA A 35 -3.53 -3.04 0.85
CA ALA A 35 -3.90 -4.31 1.48
C ALA A 35 -3.36 -4.40 2.92
N LEU A 36 -2.11 -3.99 3.17
CA LEU A 36 -1.55 -3.91 4.52
C LEU A 36 -2.30 -2.90 5.38
N THR A 37 -2.65 -1.74 4.84
CA THR A 37 -3.41 -0.72 5.57
C THR A 37 -4.77 -1.28 6.01
N ILE A 38 -5.51 -1.89 5.08
CA ILE A 38 -6.82 -2.49 5.35
C ILE A 38 -6.70 -3.62 6.38
N TYR A 39 -5.76 -4.55 6.16
CA TYR A 39 -5.58 -5.72 7.01
C TYR A 39 -5.16 -5.34 8.44
N LEU A 40 -4.24 -4.39 8.59
CA LEU A 40 -3.69 -4.00 9.89
C LEU A 40 -4.59 -2.99 10.64
N SER A 41 -5.45 -2.26 9.94
CA SER A 41 -6.54 -1.49 10.55
C SER A 41 -7.60 -2.40 11.17
N ASP A 42 -7.93 -3.52 10.52
CA ASP A 42 -8.93 -4.46 11.00
C ASP A 42 -8.37 -5.55 11.96
N ALA A 43 -7.36 -5.23 12.77
CA ALA A 43 -6.75 -6.17 13.71
C ALA A 43 -7.73 -6.79 14.76
N ALA A 44 -8.98 -6.32 14.81
CA ALA A 44 -10.06 -6.88 15.62
C ALA A 44 -10.89 -7.99 14.92
N GLY A 45 -10.66 -8.27 13.63
CA GLY A 45 -11.26 -9.40 12.90
C GLY A 45 -12.68 -9.18 12.39
N GLU A 46 -13.02 -7.97 11.95
CA GLU A 46 -14.35 -7.57 11.50
C GLU A 46 -14.37 -6.95 10.09
N LEU A 47 -13.60 -7.49 9.13
CA LEU A 47 -13.80 -7.29 7.67
C LEU A 47 -15.12 -7.94 7.20
N SER A 48 -16.24 -7.55 7.81
CA SER A 48 -17.59 -7.80 7.30
C SER A 48 -17.91 -6.68 6.30
N GLY A 49 -18.21 -7.05 5.05
CA GLY A 49 -18.22 -6.17 3.86
C GLY A 49 -19.12 -4.93 3.88
N ILE A 50 -19.86 -4.66 4.96
CA ILE A 50 -20.69 -3.47 5.15
C ILE A 50 -19.87 -2.25 5.65
N ARG A 51 -18.63 -2.44 6.13
CA ARG A 51 -17.83 -1.38 6.78
C ARG A 51 -16.79 -0.66 5.92
N VAL A 52 -16.57 -1.04 4.66
CA VAL A 52 -15.53 -0.44 3.80
C VAL A 52 -15.67 1.08 3.69
N VAL A 53 -16.89 1.60 3.52
CA VAL A 53 -17.14 3.05 3.46
C VAL A 53 -16.89 3.73 4.81
N SER A 54 -17.24 3.07 5.91
CA SER A 54 -17.03 3.63 7.26
C SER A 54 -15.57 3.64 7.70
N GLN A 55 -14.72 2.78 7.12
CA GLN A 55 -13.29 2.72 7.40
C GLN A 55 -12.43 3.52 6.41
N LEU A 56 -13.02 4.03 5.32
CA LEU A 56 -12.29 4.77 4.30
C LEU A 56 -11.58 6.02 4.85
N ASP A 57 -12.24 6.76 5.74
CA ASP A 57 -11.66 7.93 6.41
C ASP A 57 -10.43 7.54 7.26
N GLU A 58 -10.47 6.38 7.91
CA GLU A 58 -9.33 5.85 8.69
C GLU A 58 -8.17 5.52 7.75
N TRP A 59 -8.43 4.80 6.66
CA TRP A 59 -7.39 4.41 5.70
C TRP A 59 -6.79 5.64 5.00
N LEU A 60 -7.60 6.65 4.68
CA LEU A 60 -7.13 7.93 4.16
C LEU A 60 -6.21 8.64 5.15
N SER A 61 -6.55 8.62 6.45
CA SER A 61 -5.69 9.20 7.49
C SER A 61 -4.35 8.48 7.63
N LEU A 62 -4.36 7.14 7.56
CA LEU A 62 -3.14 6.31 7.67
C LEU A 62 -2.23 6.43 6.45
N THR A 63 -2.79 6.70 5.27
CA THR A 63 -2.05 6.88 4.01
C THR A 63 -1.75 8.33 3.68
N ALA A 64 -2.20 9.27 4.51
CA ALA A 64 -1.97 10.69 4.31
C ALA A 64 -0.48 11.04 4.36
N TYR A 65 -0.09 12.04 3.58
CA TYR A 65 1.26 12.56 3.60
C TYR A 65 1.68 13.01 5.01
N GLY A 66 2.86 12.60 5.45
CA GLY A 66 3.40 12.91 6.77
C GLY A 66 3.01 11.92 7.87
N HIS A 67 2.08 10.99 7.63
CA HIS A 67 1.82 9.89 8.56
C HIS A 67 3.02 8.91 8.58
N PRO A 68 3.53 8.49 9.76
CA PRO A 68 4.66 7.56 9.87
C PRO A 68 4.23 6.12 9.58
N TRP A 69 3.71 5.87 8.37
CA TRP A 69 3.04 4.62 8.01
C TRP A 69 3.93 3.39 8.20
N ARG A 70 5.22 3.47 7.86
CA ARG A 70 6.18 2.38 8.05
C ARG A 70 6.30 1.96 9.51
N ASP A 71 6.43 2.93 10.42
CA ASP A 71 6.53 2.65 11.87
C ASP A 71 5.21 2.12 12.42
N TRP A 72 4.09 2.61 11.90
CA TRP A 72 2.76 2.10 12.22
C TRP A 72 2.60 0.63 11.80
N VAL A 73 3.00 0.26 10.58
CA VAL A 73 2.99 -1.14 10.11
C VAL A 73 3.84 -2.03 11.00
N HIS A 74 5.07 -1.61 11.32
CA HIS A 74 5.95 -2.34 12.23
C HIS A 74 5.32 -2.57 13.60
N THR A 75 4.75 -1.52 14.19
CA THR A 75 4.08 -1.59 15.50
C THR A 75 2.91 -2.57 15.46
N ARG A 76 2.07 -2.52 14.41
CA ARG A 76 0.94 -3.44 14.26
C ARG A 76 1.36 -4.91 14.13
N PHE A 77 2.43 -5.19 13.39
CA PHE A 77 2.96 -6.55 13.31
C PHE A 77 3.51 -7.08 14.63
N LEU A 78 4.04 -6.20 15.49
CA LEU A 78 4.48 -6.56 16.84
C LEU A 78 3.27 -6.87 17.73
N ASP A 79 2.28 -5.98 17.78
CA ASP A 79 1.04 -6.17 18.54
C ASP A 79 0.34 -7.50 18.20
N LEU A 80 0.19 -7.79 16.90
CA LEU A 80 -0.42 -9.04 16.42
C LEU A 80 0.41 -10.27 16.80
N GLY A 81 1.74 -10.15 16.75
CA GLY A 81 2.65 -11.22 17.14
C GLY A 81 2.60 -11.52 18.65
N GLU A 82 2.43 -10.51 19.49
CA GLU A 82 2.23 -10.67 20.94
C GLU A 82 0.87 -11.30 21.24
N ALA A 83 -0.21 -10.79 20.64
CA ALA A 83 -1.56 -11.32 20.83
C ALA A 83 -1.68 -12.80 20.38
N ALA A 84 -0.98 -13.20 19.32
CA ALA A 84 -0.95 -14.60 18.87
C ALA A 84 -0.28 -15.52 19.90
N ARG A 85 0.84 -15.06 20.50
CA ARG A 85 1.56 -15.80 21.55
C ARG A 85 0.73 -15.96 22.81
N GLU A 86 0.07 -14.90 23.26
CA GLU A 86 -0.80 -14.93 24.45
C GLU A 86 -1.96 -15.91 24.28
N ARG A 87 -2.52 -16.01 23.08
CA ARG A 87 -3.65 -16.90 22.77
C ARG A 87 -3.23 -18.35 22.50
N GLY A 88 -1.92 -18.64 22.47
CA GLY A 88 -1.40 -19.96 22.10
C GLY A 88 -1.84 -20.42 20.71
N ARG A 89 -2.21 -19.50 19.81
CA ARG A 89 -2.59 -19.83 18.45
C ARG A 89 -1.33 -20.16 17.66
N GLY A 90 -1.39 -21.23 16.86
CA GLY A 90 -0.34 -21.58 15.91
C GLY A 90 -0.16 -20.51 14.81
N GLU A 91 0.72 -20.79 13.85
CA GLU A 91 1.01 -19.88 12.73
C GLU A 91 -0.28 -19.41 12.04
N ASP A 92 -0.48 -18.09 12.00
CA ASP A 92 -1.60 -17.48 11.29
C ASP A 92 -1.22 -17.27 9.81
N PRO A 93 -1.85 -18.00 8.87
CA PRO A 93 -1.49 -17.92 7.46
C PRO A 93 -1.77 -16.54 6.85
N ASP A 94 -2.77 -15.79 7.33
CA ASP A 94 -3.04 -14.44 6.83
C ASP A 94 -1.91 -13.49 7.26
N LEU A 95 -1.42 -13.65 8.49
CA LEU A 95 -0.32 -12.85 9.03
C LEU A 95 0.99 -13.11 8.29
N GLU A 96 1.27 -14.36 7.91
CA GLU A 96 2.46 -14.71 7.14
C GLU A 96 2.42 -14.13 5.71
N LEU A 97 1.26 -14.14 5.06
CA LEU A 97 1.08 -13.46 3.77
C LEU A 97 1.28 -11.95 3.89
N ALA A 98 0.70 -11.33 4.92
CA ALA A 98 0.90 -9.91 5.20
C ALA A 98 2.38 -9.57 5.46
N ARG A 99 3.09 -10.38 6.24
CA ARG A 99 4.54 -10.22 6.45
C ARG A 99 5.34 -10.38 5.16
N ALA A 100 4.94 -11.29 4.28
CA ALA A 100 5.61 -11.47 2.99
C ALA A 100 5.45 -10.22 2.11
N ALA A 101 4.24 -9.64 2.06
CA ALA A 101 3.99 -8.38 1.37
C ALA A 101 4.82 -7.23 1.96
N TRP A 102 4.84 -7.11 3.30
CA TRP A 102 5.66 -6.10 3.98
C TRP A 102 7.15 -6.22 3.66
N ARG A 103 7.71 -7.44 3.73
CA ARG A 103 9.13 -7.68 3.38
C ARG A 103 9.44 -7.29 1.93
N TRP A 104 8.51 -7.55 1.01
CA TRP A 104 8.68 -7.13 -0.38
C TRP A 104 8.69 -5.61 -0.49
N LEU A 105 7.76 -4.92 0.16
CA LEU A 105 7.67 -3.46 0.12
C LEU A 105 8.88 -2.75 0.77
N ASP A 106 9.32 -3.22 1.93
CA ASP A 106 10.47 -2.65 2.67
C ASP A 106 11.81 -2.96 1.99
N GLY A 107 11.91 -4.13 1.36
CA GLY A 107 13.14 -4.60 0.71
C GLY A 107 13.28 -4.26 -0.78
N THR A 108 12.25 -3.67 -1.41
CA THR A 108 12.27 -3.33 -2.84
C THR A 108 12.30 -1.83 -3.04
N GLU A 109 13.24 -1.37 -3.85
CA GLU A 109 13.28 0.01 -4.35
C GLU A 109 12.76 0.04 -5.78
N LEU A 110 11.91 1.03 -6.06
CA LEU A 110 11.33 1.28 -7.36
C LEU A 110 11.86 2.59 -7.91
N PHE A 111 11.87 2.67 -9.23
CA PHE A 111 12.36 3.82 -9.95
C PHE A 111 11.22 4.82 -10.20
N ALA A 112 11.24 5.96 -9.50
CA ALA A 112 10.09 6.88 -9.50
C ALA A 112 9.82 7.56 -10.86
N THR A 113 10.75 7.50 -11.81
CA THR A 113 10.71 8.25 -13.08
C THR A 113 10.06 7.52 -14.25
N ASN A 114 9.40 6.36 -14.05
CA ASN A 114 8.77 5.62 -15.16
C ASN A 114 7.27 5.37 -14.96
N LEU A 115 6.50 6.43 -14.69
CA LEU A 115 5.06 6.46 -14.95
C LEU A 115 4.86 6.74 -16.46
N ASP A 116 5.04 5.69 -17.27
CA ASP A 116 4.89 5.60 -18.73
C ASP A 116 5.86 6.43 -19.62
N PRO A 117 6.77 5.78 -20.38
CA PRO A 117 7.59 6.46 -21.40
C PRO A 117 6.80 6.82 -22.68
N GLY A 118 5.51 6.47 -22.76
CA GLY A 118 4.64 6.70 -23.92
C GLY A 118 4.22 8.14 -24.19
N ARG A 119 4.61 9.12 -23.36
CA ARG A 119 4.15 10.51 -23.51
C ARG A 119 5.21 11.57 -23.19
N HIS A 120 6.42 11.46 -23.75
CA HIS A 120 7.33 12.61 -23.81
C HIS A 120 6.98 13.51 -25.00
N GLY A 121 5.88 14.26 -24.85
CA GLY A 121 5.61 15.45 -25.64
C GLY A 121 6.56 16.56 -25.18
N HIS A 122 7.43 16.98 -26.08
CA HIS A 122 8.38 18.08 -25.96
C HIS A 122 7.74 19.34 -25.35
N ALA A 123 8.15 19.73 -24.14
CA ALA A 123 7.87 21.05 -23.59
C ALA A 123 9.05 21.51 -22.74
N ASP A 124 9.59 22.68 -23.09
CA ASP A 124 10.69 23.38 -22.43
C ASP A 124 10.51 23.42 -20.91
N ASN A 125 11.35 22.70 -20.17
CA ASN A 125 11.42 22.81 -18.71
C ASN A 125 12.49 23.86 -18.31
N PRO A 126 12.23 24.71 -17.30
CA PRO A 126 13.16 25.75 -16.87
C PRO A 126 14.50 25.16 -16.37
N PRO A 127 15.62 25.89 -16.51
CA PRO A 127 16.94 25.38 -16.18
C PRO A 127 17.09 25.20 -14.66
N GLY A 128 17.15 23.96 -14.19
CA GLY A 128 17.50 23.64 -12.80
C GLY A 128 16.84 22.40 -12.18
N LEU A 129 15.82 21.82 -12.81
CA LEU A 129 15.27 20.52 -12.40
C LEU A 129 15.91 19.46 -13.29
N ASP A 130 16.80 18.65 -12.72
CA ASP A 130 17.27 17.45 -13.39
C ASP A 130 16.12 16.44 -13.43
N GLU A 131 15.29 16.53 -14.47
CA GLU A 131 14.22 15.57 -14.77
C GLU A 131 14.76 14.14 -14.98
N ASN A 132 16.08 13.98 -15.13
CA ASN A 132 16.76 12.69 -15.22
C ASN A 132 17.33 12.22 -13.87
N ALA A 133 17.06 12.93 -12.77
CA ALA A 133 17.44 12.50 -11.43
C ALA A 133 16.75 11.17 -11.12
N ARG A 134 17.56 10.11 -11.21
CA ARG A 134 17.20 8.72 -10.96
C ARG A 134 17.00 8.49 -9.47
N VAL A 135 15.81 8.84 -8.95
CA VAL A 135 15.48 8.63 -7.54
C VAL A 135 14.94 7.22 -7.36
N TRP A 136 15.74 6.37 -6.71
CA TRP A 136 15.30 5.09 -6.17
C TRP A 136 14.52 5.36 -4.90
N THR A 137 13.29 4.86 -4.86
CA THR A 137 12.35 5.10 -3.77
C THR A 137 11.85 3.75 -3.27
N PRO A 138 11.81 3.50 -1.95
CA PRO A 138 11.21 2.28 -1.41
C PRO A 138 9.79 2.07 -1.95
N ALA A 139 9.43 0.83 -2.27
CA ALA A 139 8.16 0.51 -2.90
C ALA A 139 6.96 1.00 -2.08
N TRP A 140 7.00 0.89 -0.74
CA TRP A 140 5.94 1.43 0.12
C TRP A 140 5.79 2.95 0.01
N GLN A 141 6.88 3.70 -0.16
CA GLN A 141 6.83 5.16 -0.25
C GLN A 141 6.17 5.62 -1.55
N LEU A 142 6.30 4.84 -2.62
CA LEU A 142 5.56 5.05 -3.87
C LEU A 142 4.12 4.48 -3.79
N GLY A 143 3.93 3.37 -3.09
CA GLY A 143 2.62 2.73 -2.92
C GLY A 143 1.63 3.57 -2.12
N LEU A 144 2.10 4.32 -1.12
CA LEU A 144 1.27 5.18 -0.26
C LEU A 144 0.45 6.21 -1.02
N PRO A 145 1.06 7.13 -1.80
CA PRO A 145 0.29 8.11 -2.56
C PRO A 145 -0.63 7.45 -3.60
N LEU A 146 -0.25 6.30 -4.16
CA LEU A 146 -1.10 5.57 -5.10
C LEU A 146 -2.35 4.99 -4.44
N GLY A 147 -2.19 4.33 -3.29
CA GLY A 147 -3.31 3.84 -2.50
C GLY A 147 -4.22 4.97 -2.03
N HIS A 148 -3.62 6.08 -1.57
CA HIS A 148 -4.34 7.27 -1.13
C HIS A 148 -5.19 7.88 -2.25
N LEU A 149 -4.61 8.08 -3.44
CA LEU A 149 -5.33 8.58 -4.61
C LEU A 149 -6.41 7.61 -5.09
N ALA A 150 -6.14 6.29 -5.07
CA ALA A 150 -7.13 5.30 -5.44
C ALA A 150 -8.38 5.35 -4.55
N MET A 151 -8.20 5.54 -3.24
CA MET A 151 -9.31 5.72 -2.29
C MET A 151 -10.09 7.01 -2.53
N HIS A 152 -9.46 8.08 -3.00
CA HIS A 152 -10.15 9.33 -3.36
C HIS A 152 -10.94 9.26 -4.68
N LEU A 153 -10.58 8.33 -5.57
CA LEU A 153 -11.21 8.17 -6.89
C LEU A 153 -12.33 7.12 -6.90
N PHE A 154 -12.49 6.37 -5.82
CA PHE A 154 -13.53 5.38 -5.63
C PHE A 154 -14.80 6.03 -5.07
#